data_AF-A0A850SAQ4-F1
#
_entry.id   AF-A0A850SAQ4-F1
#
_cell.length_a   1.000
_cell.length_b   1.000
_cell.length_c   1.000
_cell.angle_alpha   90.00
_cell.angle_beta   90.00
_cell.angle_gamma   90.00
#
_symmetry.space_group_name_H-M   'P 1'
#
loop_
_entity.id
_entity.type
_entity.pdbx_description
1 polymer ?
#
loop_
_entity_poly.entity_id
_entity_poly.type
_entity_poly.pdbx_seq_one_letter_code
_entity_poly.pdbx_strand_id
1 'polypeptide(L)'
;MRDLVEFVIDGIMQHERMQEQSQRQQQHSARLKQRQPVSNQPSHAQTHSVGNQVEASAKDKNEALWKASLQFEAIFVQQMMTSMRKTVHKSDFMPNGFAQDMHASMMDEAIAQASTKHSNFGLAKSIYRQLEAAESSRAQSISAQEISRVADKLKMTDELTMEATRNAH
;
A
#
# COMPACT_ATOMS: atom_id res chain seq x y z
N MET A 1 -39.81 -29.52 26.83
CA MET A 1 -38.78 -28.46 26.84
C MET A 1 -38.78 -27.56 25.60
N ARG A 2 -39.61 -27.80 24.56
CA ARG A 2 -39.69 -26.90 23.38
C ARG A 2 -40.71 -25.75 23.57
N ASP A 3 -41.82 -25.97 24.28
CA ASP A 3 -42.85 -24.92 24.52
C ASP A 3 -42.38 -23.72 25.36
N LEU A 4 -41.43 -23.93 26.28
CA LEU A 4 -40.97 -22.83 27.14
C LEU A 4 -40.11 -21.82 26.37
N VAL A 5 -39.45 -22.26 25.29
CA VAL A 5 -38.56 -21.41 24.49
C VAL A 5 -39.38 -20.52 23.55
N GLU A 6 -40.46 -21.04 22.97
CA GLU A 6 -41.35 -20.24 22.10
C GLU A 6 -42.14 -19.18 22.91
N PHE A 7 -42.59 -19.51 24.13
CA PHE A 7 -43.26 -18.51 24.99
C PHE A 7 -42.33 -17.33 25.37
N VAL A 8 -41.06 -17.60 25.61
CA VAL A 8 -40.07 -16.55 25.93
C VAL A 8 -39.71 -15.73 24.69
N ILE A 9 -39.57 -16.34 23.52
CA ILE A 9 -39.30 -15.63 22.26
C ILE A 9 -40.48 -14.74 21.87
N ASP A 10 -41.71 -15.25 21.96
CA ASP A 10 -42.90 -14.47 21.62
C ASP A 10 -43.17 -13.34 22.64
N GLY A 11 -42.85 -13.56 23.92
CA GLY A 11 -42.89 -12.54 24.97
C GLY A 11 -41.88 -11.41 24.78
N ILE A 12 -40.67 -11.71 24.28
CA ILE A 12 -39.63 -10.71 23.98
C ILE A 12 -40.04 -9.90 22.73
N MET A 13 -40.65 -10.55 21.73
CA MET A 13 -41.04 -9.89 20.47
C MET A 13 -42.24 -8.94 20.64
N GLN A 14 -43.10 -9.15 21.64
CA GLN A 14 -44.19 -8.21 21.96
C GLN A 14 -43.72 -6.97 22.73
N HIS A 15 -42.61 -7.06 23.47
CA HIS A 15 -42.05 -5.92 24.23
C HIS A 15 -41.44 -4.84 23.33
N GLU A 16 -40.92 -5.19 22.15
CA GLU A 16 -40.37 -4.22 21.18
C GLU A 16 -41.47 -3.41 20.48
N ARG A 17 -42.59 -4.05 20.10
CA ARG A 17 -43.67 -3.36 19.37
C ARG A 17 -44.43 -2.32 20.20
N MET A 18 -44.42 -2.44 21.53
CA MET A 18 -45.03 -1.45 22.42
C MET A 18 -44.11 -0.26 22.75
N GLN A 19 -42.78 -0.44 22.75
CA GLN A 19 -41.85 0.67 22.97
C GLN A 19 -41.71 1.59 21.75
N GLU A 20 -41.87 1.04 20.54
CA GLU A 20 -41.78 1.80 19.28
C GLU A 20 -42.91 2.83 19.11
N GLN A 21 -44.11 2.54 19.63
CA GLN A 21 -45.25 3.47 19.58
C GLN A 21 -45.10 4.63 20.58
N SER A 22 -44.48 4.39 21.74
CA SER A 22 -44.20 5.44 22.73
C SER A 22 -43.07 6.40 22.29
N GLN A 23 -42.08 5.90 21.55
CA GLN A 23 -40.98 6.74 21.03
C GLN A 23 -41.42 7.64 19.88
N ARG A 24 -42.35 7.19 19.02
CA ARG A 24 -42.88 8.02 17.91
C ARG A 24 -43.67 9.24 18.40
N GLN A 25 -44.29 9.17 19.57
CA GLN A 25 -45.07 10.29 20.12
C GLN A 25 -44.20 11.30 20.90
N GLN A 26 -42.99 10.91 21.36
CA GLN A 26 -42.03 11.83 22.00
C GLN A 26 -41.12 12.58 21.00
N GLN A 27 -40.99 12.10 19.76
CA GLN A 27 -40.16 12.74 18.73
C GLN A 27 -40.76 14.04 18.16
N HIS A 28 -42.05 14.34 18.40
CA HIS A 28 -42.69 15.56 17.89
C HIS A 28 -42.51 16.81 18.78
N SER A 29 -42.11 16.67 20.05
CA SER A 29 -41.98 17.82 20.98
C SER A 29 -40.55 18.32 21.22
N ALA A 30 -39.51 17.66 20.69
CA ALA A 30 -38.11 18.05 20.94
C ALA A 30 -37.49 18.98 19.87
N ARG A 31 -38.25 19.40 18.83
CA ARG A 31 -37.74 20.26 17.74
C ARG A 31 -37.58 21.75 18.12
N LEU A 32 -37.91 22.18 19.34
CA LEU A 32 -37.87 23.59 19.76
C LEU A 32 -36.99 23.84 21.00
N LYS A 33 -35.67 23.67 20.89
CA LYS A 33 -34.65 24.33 21.76
C LYS A 33 -33.23 24.06 21.24
N GLN A 34 -32.75 24.74 20.20
CA GLN A 34 -32.07 26.03 20.30
C GLN A 34 -31.08 26.13 21.49
N ARG A 35 -29.81 25.74 21.27
CA ARG A 35 -28.63 26.43 21.79
C ARG A 35 -27.51 26.41 20.73
N GLN A 36 -26.84 27.55 20.62
CA GLN A 36 -25.94 28.02 19.57
C GLN A 36 -24.51 27.43 19.62
N PRO A 37 -23.66 27.70 18.59
CA PRO A 37 -22.44 26.96 18.29
C PRO A 37 -21.20 27.55 18.97
N VAL A 38 -20.25 26.70 19.33
CA VAL A 38 -18.88 27.12 19.67
C VAL A 38 -17.92 26.55 18.63
N SER A 39 -17.45 27.48 17.81
CA SER A 39 -16.26 27.40 16.97
C SER A 39 -15.06 26.94 17.78
N ASN A 40 -14.39 25.87 17.31
CA ASN A 40 -12.94 25.89 17.13
C ASN A 40 -12.51 24.71 16.24
N GLN A 41 -12.38 24.99 14.94
CA GLN A 41 -11.49 24.26 14.06
C GLN A 41 -10.07 24.81 14.24
N PRO A 42 -9.04 23.97 14.10
CA PRO A 42 -8.25 24.11 12.88
C PRO A 42 -8.37 22.88 11.99
N SER A 43 -9.12 23.07 10.91
CA SER A 43 -9.10 22.25 9.72
C SER A 43 -7.85 22.59 8.93
N HIS A 44 -6.92 21.64 8.81
CA HIS A 44 -6.21 21.33 7.57
C HIS A 44 -5.33 20.09 7.78
N ALA A 45 -5.97 18.94 7.82
CA ALA A 45 -5.39 17.73 7.25
C ALA A 45 -6.43 17.20 6.26
N GLN A 46 -6.61 17.93 5.15
CA GLN A 46 -7.15 17.31 3.95
C GLN A 46 -6.11 16.27 3.52
N THR A 47 -6.27 15.04 4.02
CA THR A 47 -5.65 13.89 3.40
C THR A 47 -6.25 13.80 2.01
N HIS A 48 -5.55 14.34 1.02
CA HIS A 48 -5.82 14.04 -0.37
C HIS A 48 -5.74 12.51 -0.49
N SER A 49 -6.90 11.86 -0.56
CA SER A 49 -7.02 10.47 -0.96
C SER A 49 -6.54 10.39 -2.40
N VAL A 50 -5.24 10.19 -2.59
CA VAL A 50 -4.63 10.04 -3.91
C VAL A 50 -5.20 8.76 -4.52
N GLY A 51 -6.15 8.98 -5.42
CA GLY A 51 -6.46 8.08 -6.50
C GLY A 51 -7.20 6.83 -6.07
N ASN A 52 -8.45 6.77 -6.49
CA ASN A 52 -9.15 5.54 -6.79
C ASN A 52 -8.25 4.69 -7.72
N GLN A 53 -7.49 3.76 -7.16
CA GLN A 53 -6.55 2.96 -7.93
C GLN A 53 -7.20 1.63 -8.26
N VAL A 54 -7.68 1.57 -9.50
CA VAL A 54 -7.92 0.36 -10.29
C VAL A 54 -7.06 -0.78 -9.75
N GLU A 55 -7.72 -1.81 -9.25
CA GLU A 55 -7.09 -3.07 -8.91
C GLU A 55 -6.49 -3.63 -10.20
N ALA A 56 -5.21 -3.32 -10.42
CA ALA A 56 -4.42 -3.98 -11.44
C ALA A 56 -4.44 -5.46 -11.07
N SER A 57 -5.29 -6.19 -11.79
CA SER A 57 -5.54 -7.62 -11.71
C SER A 57 -4.22 -8.35 -11.52
N ALA A 58 -4.13 -9.11 -10.44
CA ALA A 58 -2.93 -9.73 -9.89
C ALA A 58 -2.33 -10.87 -10.75
N LYS A 59 -2.62 -10.93 -12.05
CA LYS A 59 -2.28 -12.10 -12.89
C LYS A 59 -0.90 -12.06 -13.55
N ASP A 60 -0.29 -10.89 -13.71
CA ASP A 60 1.04 -10.75 -14.37
C ASP A 60 2.00 -9.82 -13.61
N LYS A 61 1.91 -9.76 -12.28
CA LYS A 61 2.87 -8.96 -11.51
C LYS A 61 4.16 -9.75 -11.34
N ASN A 62 5.29 -9.13 -11.64
CA ASN A 62 6.59 -9.71 -11.30
C ASN A 62 6.73 -9.71 -9.76
N GLU A 63 6.51 -10.89 -9.16
CA GLU A 63 6.49 -11.07 -7.71
C GLU A 63 7.81 -10.66 -7.05
N ALA A 64 8.94 -10.87 -7.74
CA ALA A 64 10.26 -10.47 -7.25
C ALA A 64 10.39 -8.93 -7.17
N LEU A 65 9.92 -8.21 -8.20
CA LEU A 65 9.89 -6.73 -8.19
C LEU A 65 8.94 -6.20 -7.12
N TRP A 66 7.79 -6.85 -6.94
CA TRP A 66 6.85 -6.48 -5.90
C TRP A 66 7.45 -6.65 -4.50
N LYS A 67 8.08 -7.80 -4.24
CA LYS A 67 8.77 -8.09 -2.98
C LYS A 67 9.91 -7.10 -2.71
N ALA A 68 10.72 -6.79 -3.71
CA ALA A 68 11.78 -5.79 -3.59
C ALA A 68 11.23 -4.40 -3.27
N SER A 69 10.12 -4.02 -3.91
CA SER A 69 9.45 -2.74 -3.65
C SER A 69 8.90 -2.64 -2.22
N LEU A 70 8.32 -3.73 -1.70
CA LEU A 70 7.88 -3.81 -0.30
C LEU A 70 9.06 -3.72 0.69
N GLN A 71 10.18 -4.39 0.39
CA GLN A 71 11.38 -4.29 1.23
C GLN A 71 11.95 -2.87 1.26
N PHE A 72 11.92 -2.17 0.14
CA PHE A 72 12.33 -0.77 0.11
C PHE A 72 11.41 0.11 0.97
N GLU A 73 10.10 -0.11 0.91
CA GLU A 73 9.14 0.60 1.76
C GLU A 73 9.42 0.34 3.26
N ALA A 74 9.75 -0.90 3.65
CA ALA A 74 10.18 -1.19 5.02
C ALA A 74 11.41 -0.37 5.43
N ILE A 75 12.47 -0.35 4.62
CA ILE A 75 13.69 0.41 4.92
C ILE A 75 13.37 1.91 5.07
N PHE A 76 12.51 2.44 4.21
CA PHE A 76 12.06 3.82 4.30
C PHE A 76 11.34 4.10 5.62
N VAL A 77 10.42 3.23 6.04
CA VAL A 77 9.71 3.35 7.31
C VAL A 77 10.68 3.29 8.49
N GLN A 78 11.63 2.35 8.47
CA GLN A 78 12.66 2.25 9.50
C GLN A 78 13.49 3.56 9.61
N GLN A 79 13.89 4.13 8.47
CA GLN A 79 14.62 5.39 8.43
C GLN A 79 13.77 6.57 8.91
N MET A 80 12.47 6.56 8.61
CA MET A 80 11.52 7.55 9.11
C MET A 80 11.42 7.48 10.64
N MET A 81 11.24 6.29 11.21
CA MET A 81 11.16 6.10 12.67
C MET A 81 12.47 6.49 13.36
N THR A 82 13.61 6.12 12.77
CA THR A 82 14.93 6.51 13.25
C THR A 82 15.08 8.05 13.27
N SER A 83 14.66 8.71 12.20
CA SER A 83 14.70 10.18 12.10
C SER A 83 13.78 10.85 13.13
N MET A 84 12.57 10.33 13.34
CA MET A 84 11.65 10.80 14.38
C MET A 84 12.21 10.59 15.78
N ARG A 85 12.96 9.53 16.04
CA ARG A 85 13.59 9.30 17.35
C ARG A 85 14.74 10.27 17.60
N LYS A 86 15.52 10.60 16.57
CA LYS A 86 16.64 11.54 16.66
C LYS A 86 16.20 12.97 17.04
N THR A 87 14.93 13.34 16.81
CA THR A 87 14.41 14.66 17.21
C THR A 87 13.97 14.71 18.68
N VAL A 88 13.87 13.57 19.37
CA VAL A 88 13.58 13.55 20.80
C VAL A 88 14.84 13.86 21.57
N HIS A 89 14.83 14.98 22.30
CA HIS A 89 15.95 15.40 23.15
C HIS A 89 16.25 14.32 24.20
N LYS A 90 17.49 13.84 24.20
CA LYS A 90 17.98 12.92 25.23
C LYS A 90 18.21 13.74 26.51
N SER A 91 17.48 13.42 27.59
CA SER A 91 17.67 14.08 28.89
C SER A 91 18.92 13.54 29.60
N ASP A 92 19.77 14.42 30.13
CA ASP A 92 20.94 14.04 30.94
C ASP A 92 20.57 13.26 32.21
N PHE A 93 19.33 13.36 32.67
CA PHE A 93 18.82 12.64 33.84
C PHE A 93 18.62 11.13 33.58
N MET A 94 18.41 10.73 32.32
CA MET A 94 18.21 9.33 31.95
C MET A 94 19.24 8.90 30.91
N PRO A 95 20.33 8.21 31.31
CA PRO A 95 21.37 7.82 30.39
C PRO A 95 20.81 6.81 29.38
N ASN A 96 20.76 7.22 28.10
CA ASN A 96 20.45 6.31 27.01
C ASN A 96 21.69 5.44 26.76
N GLY A 97 21.58 4.15 27.06
CA GLY A 97 22.66 3.19 26.85
C GLY A 97 22.66 2.55 25.46
N PHE A 98 23.79 1.98 25.05
CA PHE A 98 23.94 1.22 23.80
C PHE A 98 22.88 0.11 23.64
N ALA A 99 22.52 -0.56 24.74
CA ALA A 99 21.48 -1.59 24.73
C ALA A 99 20.10 -1.04 24.34
N GLN A 100 19.77 0.18 24.75
CA GLN A 100 18.50 0.83 24.42
C GLN A 100 18.44 1.20 22.94
N ASP A 101 19.54 1.73 22.38
CA ASP A 101 19.63 2.07 20.96
C ASP A 101 19.54 0.80 20.08
N MET A 102 20.14 -0.31 20.52
CA MET A 102 20.03 -1.60 19.83
C MET A 102 18.59 -2.15 19.88
N HIS A 103 17.97 -2.15 21.06
CA HIS A 103 16.58 -2.60 21.22
C HIS A 103 15.61 -1.75 20.39
N ALA A 104 15.79 -0.43 20.40
CA ALA A 104 15.00 0.49 19.59
C ALA A 104 15.17 0.21 18.08
N SER A 105 16.39 -0.06 17.63
CA SER A 105 16.67 -0.40 16.23
C SER A 105 15.99 -1.71 15.81
N MET A 106 16.03 -2.75 16.66
CA MET A 106 15.31 -4.01 16.42
C MET A 106 13.79 -3.82 16.40
N MET A 107 13.27 -2.99 17.30
CA MET A 107 11.85 -2.65 17.34
C MET A 107 11.41 -1.91 16.06
N ASP A 108 12.20 -0.94 15.60
CA ASP A 108 11.93 -0.21 14.36
C ASP A 108 11.93 -1.14 13.15
N GLU A 109 12.84 -2.10 13.10
CA GLU A 109 12.89 -3.10 12.04
C GLU A 109 11.63 -3.98 12.05
N ALA A 110 11.20 -4.47 13.21
CA ALA A 110 9.99 -5.27 13.34
C ALA A 110 8.74 -4.49 12.91
N ILE A 111 8.63 -3.22 13.31
CA ILE A 111 7.54 -2.33 12.90
C ILE A 111 7.58 -2.09 11.40
N ALA A 112 8.74 -1.79 10.83
CA ALA A 112 8.93 -1.58 9.41
C ALA A 112 8.50 -2.80 8.59
N GLN A 113 8.91 -4.01 9.00
CA GLN A 113 8.51 -5.26 8.36
C GLN A 113 7.00 -5.51 8.46
N ALA A 114 6.40 -5.29 9.63
CA ALA A 114 4.95 -5.42 9.82
C ALA A 114 4.16 -4.40 8.98
N SER A 115 4.73 -3.20 8.78
CA SER A 115 4.11 -2.14 8.00
C SER A 115 3.91 -2.54 6.53
N THR A 116 4.80 -3.36 5.95
CA THR A 116 4.65 -3.83 4.55
C THR A 116 3.38 -4.65 4.30
N LYS A 117 2.82 -5.26 5.35
CA LYS A 117 1.62 -6.11 5.26
C LYS A 117 0.33 -5.37 5.59
N HIS A 118 0.41 -4.38 6.47
CA HIS A 118 -0.76 -3.73 7.08
C HIS A 118 -0.86 -2.22 6.82
N SER A 119 0.23 -1.59 6.40
CA SER A 119 0.32 -0.15 6.20
C SER A 119 0.54 0.17 4.73
N ASN A 120 -0.49 0.70 4.07
CA ASN A 120 -0.39 1.10 2.69
C ASN A 120 0.15 2.53 2.59
N PHE A 121 1.47 2.72 2.75
CA PHE A 121 2.11 4.01 2.44
C PHE A 121 2.07 4.33 0.94
N GLY A 122 1.86 3.31 0.09
CA GLY A 122 1.71 3.47 -1.37
C GLY A 122 3.04 3.74 -2.10
N LEU A 123 4.15 3.75 -1.36
CA LEU A 123 5.48 3.94 -1.91
C LEU A 123 5.92 2.68 -2.66
N ALA A 124 5.68 1.49 -2.11
CA ALA A 124 5.98 0.22 -2.77
C ALA A 124 5.31 0.12 -4.15
N LYS A 125 4.06 0.59 -4.28
CA LYS A 125 3.35 0.60 -5.58
C LYS A 125 3.98 1.57 -6.58
N SER A 126 4.41 2.73 -6.10
CA SER A 126 5.05 3.73 -6.96
C SER A 126 6.40 3.27 -7.47
N ILE A 127 7.17 2.58 -6.61
CA ILE A 127 8.46 1.98 -6.96
C ILE A 127 8.25 0.82 -7.93
N TYR A 128 7.30 -0.07 -7.64
CA TYR A 128 6.97 -1.20 -8.51
C TYR A 128 6.67 -0.72 -9.94
N ARG A 129 5.82 0.31 -10.11
CA ARG A 129 5.50 0.87 -11.42
C ARG A 129 6.73 1.45 -12.14
N GLN A 130 7.63 2.10 -11.41
CA GLN A 130 8.85 2.65 -12.00
C GLN A 130 9.80 1.54 -12.45
N LEU A 131 9.95 0.49 -11.65
CA LEU A 131 10.78 -0.67 -11.99
C LEU A 131 10.19 -1.48 -13.14
N GLU A 132 8.88 -1.71 -13.15
CA GLU A 132 8.17 -2.39 -14.22
C GLU A 132 8.28 -1.63 -15.55
N ALA A 133 8.14 -0.30 -15.51
CA ALA A 133 8.34 0.55 -16.70
C ALA A 133 9.80 0.50 -17.20
N ALA A 134 10.78 0.52 -16.28
CA ALA A 134 12.20 0.42 -16.63
C ALA A 134 12.56 -0.95 -17.24
N GLU A 135 12.03 -2.05 -16.69
CA GLU A 135 12.22 -3.41 -17.23
C GLU A 135 11.58 -3.57 -18.60
N SER A 136 10.36 -3.06 -18.78
CA SER A 136 9.67 -3.09 -20.08
C SER A 136 10.47 -2.32 -21.15
N SER A 137 11.00 -1.16 -20.79
CA SER A 137 11.85 -0.34 -21.67
C SER A 137 13.17 -1.06 -22.00
N ARG A 138 13.75 -1.78 -21.04
CA ARG A 138 14.96 -2.59 -21.25
C ARG A 138 14.70 -3.79 -22.16
N ALA A 139 13.60 -4.51 -21.99
CA ALA A 139 13.24 -5.65 -22.84
C ALA A 139 13.06 -5.25 -24.33
N GLN A 140 12.51 -4.06 -24.59
CA GLN A 140 12.39 -3.51 -25.95
C GLN A 140 13.77 -3.19 -26.56
N SER A 141 14.72 -2.71 -25.77
CA SER A 141 16.08 -2.43 -26.25
C SER A 141 16.88 -3.71 -26.57
N ILE A 142 16.67 -4.80 -25.83
CA ILE A 142 17.37 -6.07 -26.05
C ILE A 142 16.86 -6.74 -27.33
N SER A 143 15.55 -6.80 -27.53
CA SER A 143 14.98 -7.37 -28.78
C SER A 143 15.38 -6.57 -30.03
N ALA A 144 15.44 -5.23 -29.95
CA ALA A 144 15.94 -4.41 -31.04
C ALA A 144 17.43 -4.66 -31.35
N GLN A 145 18.26 -4.88 -30.32
CA GLN A 145 19.69 -5.20 -30.48
C GLN A 145 19.90 -6.60 -31.06
N GLU A 146 19.09 -7.58 -30.68
CA GLU A 146 19.17 -8.95 -31.22
C GLU A 146 18.78 -9.01 -32.70
N ILE A 147 17.72 -8.29 -33.08
CA ILE A 147 17.30 -8.19 -34.49
C ILE A 147 18.39 -7.51 -35.34
N SER A 148 19.03 -6.45 -34.84
CA SER A 148 20.15 -5.80 -35.54
C SER A 148 21.34 -6.74 -35.70
N ARG A 149 21.71 -7.48 -34.65
CA ARG A 149 22.83 -8.44 -34.69
C ARG A 149 22.58 -9.58 -35.66
N VAL A 150 21.34 -10.07 -35.74
CA VAL A 150 20.95 -11.12 -36.70
C VAL A 150 20.99 -10.56 -38.13
N ALA A 151 20.49 -9.34 -38.35
CA ALA A 151 20.55 -8.68 -39.65
C ALA A 151 21.99 -8.42 -40.14
N ASP A 152 22.88 -7.98 -39.26
CA ASP A 152 24.30 -7.78 -39.58
C ASP A 152 25.00 -9.11 -39.90
N LYS A 153 24.67 -10.19 -39.17
CA LYS A 153 25.21 -11.53 -39.43
C LYS A 153 24.78 -12.07 -40.80
N LEU A 154 23.51 -11.86 -41.19
CA LEU A 154 22.98 -12.27 -42.50
C LEU A 154 23.66 -11.52 -43.66
N LYS A 155 23.85 -10.20 -43.53
CA LYS A 155 24.59 -9.41 -44.54
C LYS A 155 26.03 -9.90 -44.72
N MET A 156 26.71 -10.20 -43.61
CA MET A 156 28.10 -10.65 -43.66
C MET A 156 28.24 -12.03 -44.32
N THR A 157 27.28 -12.94 -44.09
CA THR A 157 27.27 -14.24 -44.77
C THR A 157 26.96 -14.14 -46.26
N ASP A 158 26.13 -13.17 -46.67
CA ASP A 158 25.73 -12.97 -48.07
C ASP A 158 26.84 -12.30 -48.90
N GLU A 159 27.64 -11.42 -48.29
CA GLU A 159 28.85 -10.88 -48.93
C GLU A 159 29.94 -11.94 -49.10
N LEU A 160 30.15 -12.79 -48.09
CA LEU A 160 31.12 -13.90 -48.14
C LEU A 160 30.80 -14.92 -49.24
N THR A 161 29.52 -15.23 -49.47
CA THR A 161 29.10 -16.14 -50.55
C THR A 161 29.23 -15.50 -51.92
N MET A 162 28.88 -14.22 -52.08
CA MET A 162 29.00 -13.51 -53.35
C MET A 162 30.45 -13.30 -53.79
N GLU A 163 31.37 -13.02 -52.86
CA GLU A 163 32.79 -12.87 -53.16
C GLU A 163 33.46 -14.21 -53.49
N ALA A 164 33.07 -15.30 -52.83
CA ALA A 164 33.50 -16.65 -53.18
C ALA A 164 33.05 -17.09 -54.59
N THR A 165 31.84 -16.71 -55.02
CA THR A 165 31.37 -16.99 -56.38
C THR A 165 32.01 -16.10 -57.45
N ARG A 166 32.42 -14.88 -57.09
CA ARG A 166 33.05 -13.93 -58.02
C ARG A 166 34.48 -14.33 -58.40
N ASN A 167 35.19 -15.00 -57.49
CA ASN A 167 36.59 -15.40 -57.67
C ASN A 167 36.75 -16.81 -58.27
N ALA A 168 35.64 -17.48 -58.61
CA ALA A 168 35.61 -18.86 -59.14
C ALA A 168 35.44 -18.94 -60.68
N HIS A 169 35.42 -17.81 -61.38
CA HIS A 169 35.40 -17.68 -62.85
C HIS A 169 36.69 -17.03 -63.35
#